data_AF-A0A5E7ISX6-F1
#
_entry.id   AF-A0A5E7ISX6-F1
#
_cell.length_a   1.000
_cell.length_b   1.000
_cell.length_c   1.000
_cell.angle_alpha   90.00
_cell.angle_beta   90.00
_cell.angle_gamma   90.00
#
_symmetry.space_group_name_H-M   'P 1'
#
loop_
_entity.id
_entity.type
_entity.pdbx_description
1 polymer ?
#
loop_
_entity_poly.entity_id
_entity_poly.type
_entity_poly.pdbx_seq_one_letter_code
_entity_poly.pdbx_strand_id
1 'polypeptide(L)'
;MGRPVRDLAGERFGRLLVVDRDASRPSKAGAYWNCVCDCGKQSSVRSGPLVNGQSTSCGCLSKELTRARSTKHGMEGTPSYQLWDGMIRRCSNKNHAAYESYGARGITVCERWLEFSNFYKDMGVRPDGMSLDRIDNNKGYSPDNCRWATHKLQCRNTRSNHLKTLFCETKTIADWADQFSLSYNIVYLRIRMGWPIEKAVLTPPTR
;
A
#
# COMPACT_ATOMS: atom_id res chain seq x y z
N MET A 1 57.42 27.17 -13.58
CA MET A 1 56.25 27.76 -14.27
C MET A 1 55.08 26.80 -14.12
N GLY A 2 53.97 27.24 -13.53
CA GLY A 2 52.81 26.37 -13.29
C GLY A 2 52.12 26.01 -14.61
N ARG A 3 51.79 24.72 -14.79
CA ARG A 3 51.08 24.22 -15.98
C ARG A 3 49.77 25.01 -16.15
N PRO A 4 49.48 25.59 -17.33
CA PRO A 4 48.25 26.35 -17.53
C PRO A 4 47.04 25.45 -17.27
N VAL A 5 46.11 25.95 -16.44
CA VAL A 5 44.86 25.25 -16.14
C VAL A 5 43.99 25.34 -17.39
N ARG A 6 43.64 24.18 -17.98
CA ARG A 6 42.71 24.09 -19.11
C ARG A 6 41.41 24.80 -18.74
N ASP A 7 40.99 25.73 -19.60
CA ASP A 7 39.67 26.36 -19.49
C ASP A 7 38.60 25.37 -19.97
N LEU A 8 37.55 25.21 -19.16
CA LEU A 8 36.43 24.31 -19.43
C LEU A 8 35.12 25.08 -19.64
N ALA A 9 35.12 26.42 -19.61
CA ALA A 9 33.91 27.22 -19.82
C ALA A 9 33.24 26.88 -21.16
N GLY A 10 31.93 26.67 -21.14
CA GLY A 10 31.13 26.27 -22.30
C GLY A 10 31.20 24.79 -22.65
N GLU A 11 32.12 24.00 -22.07
CA GLU A 11 32.17 22.56 -22.30
C GLU A 11 31.03 21.83 -21.57
N ARG A 12 30.56 20.72 -22.16
CA ARG A 12 29.48 19.90 -21.61
C ARG A 12 30.01 18.51 -21.22
N PHE A 13 29.71 18.10 -20.00
CA PHE A 13 30.08 16.81 -19.42
C PHE A 13 28.82 16.06 -18.99
N GLY A 14 28.31 15.20 -19.86
CA GLY A 14 27.00 14.58 -19.68
C GLY A 14 25.91 15.64 -19.57
N ARG A 15 25.27 15.73 -18.40
CA ARG A 15 24.21 16.70 -18.09
C ARG A 15 24.72 18.03 -17.54
N LEU A 16 26.02 18.16 -17.27
CA LEU A 16 26.61 19.39 -16.73
C LEU A 16 27.13 20.26 -17.86
N LEU A 17 26.61 21.48 -17.99
CA LEU A 17 27.19 22.54 -18.80
C LEU A 17 28.05 23.44 -17.90
N VAL A 18 29.33 23.58 -18.21
CA VAL A 18 30.22 24.48 -17.48
C VAL A 18 29.94 25.93 -17.87
N VAL A 19 29.66 26.78 -16.89
CA VAL A 19 29.37 28.21 -17.10
C VAL A 19 30.65 29.01 -16.96
N ASP A 20 31.29 28.93 -15.81
CA ASP A 20 32.50 29.69 -15.50
C ASP A 20 33.34 29.00 -14.41
N ARG A 21 34.48 29.61 -14.12
CA ARG A 21 35.36 29.18 -13.04
C ARG A 21 34.85 29.67 -11.70
N ASP A 22 34.74 28.76 -10.74
CA ASP A 22 34.36 29.09 -9.37
C ASP A 22 35.55 29.68 -8.60
N ALA A 23 35.65 31.02 -8.65
CA ALA A 23 36.68 31.77 -7.95
C ALA A 23 36.56 31.71 -6.41
N SER A 24 35.39 31.33 -5.88
CA SER A 24 35.18 31.21 -4.43
C SER A 24 35.87 29.99 -3.81
N ARG A 25 36.32 29.04 -4.65
CA ARG A 25 36.99 27.80 -4.24
C ARG A 25 38.39 27.68 -4.83
N PRO A 26 39.35 28.51 -4.39
CA PRO A 26 40.73 28.38 -4.80
C PRO A 26 41.32 27.07 -4.24
N SER A 27 41.96 26.28 -5.11
CA SER A 27 42.60 25.04 -4.72
C SER A 27 43.90 24.83 -5.47
N LYS A 28 44.93 24.41 -4.73
CA LYS A 28 46.23 24.01 -5.31
C LYS A 28 46.13 22.70 -6.10
N ALA A 29 45.08 21.90 -5.87
CA ALA A 29 44.89 20.59 -6.47
C ALA A 29 44.11 20.64 -7.80
N GLY A 30 43.55 21.80 -8.18
CA GLY A 30 42.85 21.98 -9.46
C GLY A 30 41.69 22.99 -9.35
N ALA A 31 41.28 23.56 -10.47
CA ALA A 31 40.19 24.52 -10.51
C ALA A 31 38.81 23.87 -10.26
N TYR A 32 37.91 24.66 -9.67
CA TYR A 32 36.49 24.36 -9.59
C TYR A 32 35.73 25.17 -10.64
N TRP A 33 34.62 24.61 -11.10
CA TRP A 33 33.81 25.13 -12.20
C TRP A 33 32.35 25.13 -11.80
N ASN A 34 31.71 26.28 -11.95
CA ASN A 34 30.27 26.41 -11.81
C ASN A 34 29.60 25.76 -13.01
N CYS A 35 28.75 24.77 -12.76
CA CYS A 35 28.04 24.04 -13.79
C CYS A 35 26.54 24.17 -13.59
N VAL A 36 25.80 24.29 -14.70
CA VAL A 36 24.34 24.15 -14.73
C VAL A 36 24.02 22.76 -15.24
N CYS A 37 23.27 21.99 -14.44
CA CYS A 37 22.79 20.68 -14.84
C CYS A 37 21.52 20.80 -15.68
N ASP A 38 21.26 19.85 -16.57
CA ASP A 38 20.01 19.78 -17.35
C ASP A 38 18.74 19.69 -16.48
N CYS A 39 18.86 19.26 -15.22
CA CYS A 39 17.76 19.30 -14.26
C CYS A 39 17.54 20.70 -13.62
N GLY A 40 18.27 21.72 -14.07
CA GLY A 40 18.22 23.10 -13.58
C GLY A 40 19.07 23.38 -12.33
N LYS A 41 19.58 22.34 -11.65
CA LYS A 41 20.40 22.53 -10.44
C LYS A 41 21.82 22.97 -10.80
N GLN A 42 22.32 23.97 -10.09
CA GLN A 42 23.72 24.41 -10.17
C GLN A 42 24.63 23.59 -9.25
N SER A 43 25.87 23.35 -9.67
CA SER A 43 26.89 22.65 -8.89
C SER A 43 28.30 23.12 -9.21
N SER A 44 29.13 23.29 -8.18
CA SER A 44 30.57 23.57 -8.32
C SER A 44 31.37 22.26 -8.29
N VAL A 45 32.05 21.94 -9.40
CA VAL A 45 32.75 20.66 -9.61
C VAL A 45 34.22 20.90 -9.99
N ARG A 46 35.12 20.06 -9.49
CA ARG A 46 36.56 20.14 -9.80
C ARG A 46 36.86 19.65 -11.21
N SER A 47 37.90 20.22 -11.87
CA SER A 47 38.30 19.85 -13.24
C SER A 47 38.51 18.34 -13.46
N GLY A 48 39.21 17.67 -12.55
CA GLY A 48 39.59 16.26 -12.73
C GLY A 48 38.39 15.32 -12.93
N PRO A 49 37.40 15.32 -12.01
CA PRO A 49 36.17 14.54 -12.18
C PRO A 49 35.34 14.85 -13.42
N LEU A 50 35.34 16.10 -13.92
CA LEU A 50 34.67 16.47 -15.16
C LEU A 50 35.36 15.81 -16.37
N VAL A 51 36.67 16.04 -16.51
CA VAL A 51 37.47 15.57 -17.66
C VAL A 51 37.56 14.04 -17.69
N ASN A 52 37.67 13.40 -16.53
CA ASN A 52 37.76 11.94 -16.43
C ASN A 52 36.37 11.24 -16.44
N GLY A 53 35.28 11.99 -16.65
CA GLY A 53 33.93 11.43 -16.78
C GLY A 53 33.30 10.91 -15.49
N GLN A 54 33.87 11.22 -14.31
CA GLN A 54 33.32 10.83 -13.01
C GLN A 54 32.16 11.71 -12.56
N SER A 55 32.13 12.97 -13.00
CA SER A 55 31.07 13.93 -12.71
C SER A 55 30.34 14.32 -13.99
N THR A 56 29.20 13.69 -14.23
CA THR A 56 28.37 13.88 -15.43
C THR A 56 26.97 14.43 -15.14
N SER A 57 26.66 14.68 -13.86
CA SER A 57 25.41 15.30 -13.41
C SER A 57 25.60 15.91 -12.03
N CYS A 58 24.68 16.75 -11.57
CA CYS A 58 24.67 17.27 -10.19
C CYS A 58 24.26 16.21 -9.13
N GLY A 59 24.27 14.91 -9.50
CA GLY A 59 23.73 13.80 -8.72
C GLY A 59 22.29 13.40 -9.06
N CYS A 60 21.60 14.13 -9.95
CA CYS A 60 20.23 13.81 -10.34
C CYS A 60 20.13 12.47 -11.08
N LEU A 61 21.10 12.15 -11.94
CA LEU A 61 21.13 10.89 -12.69
C LEU A 61 21.18 9.68 -11.75
N SER A 62 22.02 9.73 -10.71
CA SER A 62 22.09 8.65 -9.72
C SER A 62 20.77 8.47 -8.96
N LYS A 63 20.09 9.57 -8.61
CA LYS A 63 18.76 9.52 -7.98
C LYS A 63 17.70 8.91 -8.90
N GLU A 64 17.70 9.28 -10.18
CA GLU A 64 16.79 8.73 -11.18
C GLU A 64 17.01 7.22 -11.36
N LEU A 65 18.25 6.79 -11.52
CA LEU A 65 18.61 5.38 -11.68
C LEU A 65 18.29 4.55 -10.42
N THR A 66 18.57 5.09 -9.24
CA THR A 66 18.20 4.45 -7.97
C THR A 66 16.69 4.27 -7.88
N ARG A 67 15.91 5.33 -8.14
CA ARG A 67 14.44 5.26 -8.12
C ARG A 67 13.91 4.23 -9.12
N ALA A 68 14.43 4.21 -10.35
CA ALA A 68 14.02 3.26 -11.38
C ALA A 68 14.32 1.80 -10.98
N ARG A 69 15.41 1.55 -10.25
CA ARG A 69 15.77 0.22 -9.74
C ARG A 69 14.94 -0.20 -8.52
N SER A 70 14.57 0.76 -7.67
CA SER A 70 13.91 0.48 -6.38
C SER A 70 12.40 0.28 -6.51
N THR A 71 11.73 0.87 -7.49
CA THR A 71 10.26 0.79 -7.61
C THR A 71 9.81 -0.39 -8.47
N LYS A 72 9.51 -1.56 -7.89
CA LYS A 72 8.96 -2.71 -8.65
C LYS A 72 7.59 -2.44 -9.29
N HIS A 73 6.76 -1.62 -8.64
CA HIS A 73 5.38 -1.32 -9.09
C HIS A 73 4.95 0.14 -8.84
N GLY A 74 5.87 1.04 -8.46
CA GLY A 74 5.60 2.48 -8.26
C GLY A 74 4.65 2.85 -7.11
N MET A 75 4.05 1.88 -6.45
CA MET A 75 3.02 2.04 -5.41
C MET A 75 3.50 1.60 -4.02
N GLU A 76 4.82 1.53 -3.83
CA GLU A 76 5.43 1.19 -2.54
C GLU A 76 5.04 2.22 -1.48
N GLY A 77 4.67 1.74 -0.28
CA GLY A 77 4.20 2.60 0.81
C GLY A 77 2.77 3.10 0.70
N THR A 78 2.01 2.76 -0.36
CA THR A 78 0.59 3.13 -0.45
C THR A 78 -0.29 2.28 0.47
N PRO A 79 -1.45 2.78 0.92
CA PRO A 79 -2.38 2.00 1.74
C PRO A 79 -2.84 0.70 1.08
N SER A 80 -3.07 0.71 -0.24
CA SER A 80 -3.42 -0.50 -1.00
C SER A 80 -2.29 -1.54 -0.99
N TYR A 81 -1.04 -1.11 -1.14
CA TYR A 81 0.12 -2.00 -1.11
C TYR A 81 0.34 -2.62 0.28
N GLN A 82 0.29 -1.80 1.34
CA GLN A 82 0.43 -2.29 2.72
C GLN A 82 -0.65 -3.32 3.06
N LEU A 83 -1.88 -3.11 2.59
CA LEU A 83 -2.97 -4.04 2.80
C LEU A 83 -2.74 -5.36 2.05
N TRP A 84 -2.29 -5.29 0.80
CA TRP A 84 -1.97 -6.47 -0.02
C TRP A 84 -0.81 -7.26 0.59
N ASP A 85 0.28 -6.60 1.01
CA ASP A 85 1.41 -7.25 1.70
C ASP A 85 0.94 -7.91 3.01
N GLY A 86 0.15 -7.19 3.80
CA GLY A 86 -0.47 -7.74 5.01
C GLY A 86 -1.37 -8.96 4.74
N MET A 87 -2.10 -8.96 3.62
CA MET A 87 -2.90 -10.10 3.16
C MET A 87 -2.04 -11.31 2.84
N ILE A 88 -0.95 -11.13 2.09
CA ILE A 88 -0.04 -12.23 1.75
C ILE A 88 0.59 -12.78 3.02
N ARG A 89 1.14 -11.91 3.89
CA ARG A 89 1.86 -12.31 5.11
C ARG A 89 1.01 -13.10 6.08
N ARG A 90 -0.24 -12.70 6.34
CA ARG A 90 -1.13 -13.45 7.25
C ARG A 90 -1.50 -14.84 6.73
N CYS A 91 -1.44 -15.06 5.41
CA CYS A 91 -1.72 -16.34 4.78
C CYS A 91 -0.48 -17.24 4.66
N SER A 92 0.71 -16.68 4.40
CA SER A 92 1.91 -17.48 4.08
C SER A 92 2.97 -17.54 5.19
N ASN A 93 3.05 -16.53 6.07
CA ASN A 93 4.10 -16.45 7.08
C ASN A 93 3.65 -17.07 8.40
N LYS A 94 4.19 -18.26 8.73
CA LYS A 94 3.92 -18.99 9.98
C LYS A 94 4.23 -18.22 11.26
N ASN A 95 5.13 -17.23 11.20
CA ASN A 95 5.50 -16.40 12.35
C ASN A 95 4.62 -15.15 12.49
N HIS A 96 3.65 -14.94 11.59
CA HIS A 96 2.75 -13.80 11.65
C HIS A 96 1.72 -14.01 12.76
N ALA A 97 1.46 -12.98 13.58
CA ALA A 97 0.52 -13.08 14.72
C ALA A 97 -0.88 -13.56 14.33
N ALA A 98 -1.33 -13.22 13.12
CA ALA A 98 -2.63 -13.67 12.59
C ALA A 98 -2.61 -15.03 11.88
N TYR A 99 -1.45 -15.68 11.70
CA TYR A 99 -1.31 -16.88 10.87
C TYR A 99 -2.28 -18.01 11.27
N GLU A 100 -2.43 -18.25 12.57
CA GLU A 100 -3.35 -19.25 13.12
C GLU A 100 -4.81 -19.03 12.68
N SER A 101 -5.22 -17.77 12.51
CA SER A 101 -6.58 -17.42 12.08
C SER A 101 -6.78 -17.38 10.56
N TYR A 102 -5.71 -17.58 9.78
CA TYR A 102 -5.70 -17.50 8.32
C TYR A 102 -4.93 -18.67 7.68
N GLY A 103 -3.61 -18.58 7.59
CA GLY A 103 -2.78 -19.60 6.92
C GLY A 103 -2.94 -21.00 7.51
N ALA A 104 -2.93 -21.14 8.84
CA ALA A 104 -3.13 -22.44 9.50
C ALA A 104 -4.53 -23.05 9.25
N ARG A 105 -5.52 -22.21 8.90
CA ARG A 105 -6.86 -22.65 8.52
C ARG A 105 -7.00 -23.05 7.06
N GLY A 106 -5.93 -22.97 6.27
CA GLY A 106 -5.98 -23.20 4.82
C GLY A 106 -6.54 -22.00 4.03
N ILE A 107 -6.60 -20.81 4.62
CA ILE A 107 -6.97 -19.60 3.86
C ILE A 107 -5.78 -19.17 3.01
N THR A 108 -5.94 -19.27 1.70
CA THR A 108 -4.92 -18.90 0.71
C THR A 108 -5.31 -17.63 -0.06
N VAL A 109 -4.35 -17.11 -0.82
CA VAL A 109 -4.56 -16.06 -1.81
C VAL A 109 -4.47 -16.71 -3.18
N CYS A 110 -5.36 -16.37 -4.11
CA CYS A 110 -5.31 -16.91 -5.47
C CYS A 110 -4.00 -16.51 -6.16
N GLU A 111 -3.51 -17.36 -7.07
CA GLU A 111 -2.21 -17.19 -7.75
C GLU A 111 -2.09 -15.82 -8.43
N ARG A 112 -3.17 -15.38 -9.09
CA ARG A 112 -3.24 -14.05 -9.73
C ARG A 112 -2.91 -12.91 -8.77
N TRP A 113 -3.39 -12.97 -7.53
CA TRP A 113 -3.19 -11.93 -6.52
C TRP A 113 -1.86 -12.05 -5.76
N LEU A 114 -1.01 -13.04 -6.08
CA LEU A 114 0.39 -13.05 -5.62
C LEU A 114 1.23 -11.95 -6.28
N GLU A 115 0.72 -11.31 -7.34
CA GLU A 115 1.28 -10.11 -7.93
C GLU A 115 0.41 -8.89 -7.61
N PHE A 116 1.00 -7.87 -6.98
CA PHE A 116 0.29 -6.65 -6.58
C PHE A 116 -0.41 -5.96 -7.77
N SER A 117 0.19 -5.99 -8.96
CA SER A 117 -0.36 -5.33 -10.16
C SER A 117 -1.74 -5.89 -10.53
N ASN A 118 -1.94 -7.20 -10.36
CA ASN A 118 -3.20 -7.87 -10.66
C ASN A 118 -4.23 -7.63 -9.56
N PHE A 119 -3.82 -7.68 -8.29
CA PHE A 119 -4.67 -7.27 -7.17
C PHE A 119 -5.20 -5.84 -7.39
N TYR A 120 -4.32 -4.91 -7.78
CA TYR A 120 -4.69 -3.52 -8.01
C TYR A 120 -5.59 -3.33 -9.24
N LYS A 121 -5.40 -4.12 -10.31
CA LYS A 121 -6.32 -4.13 -11.47
C LYS A 121 -7.73 -4.58 -11.07
N ASP A 122 -7.84 -5.57 -10.20
CA ASP A 122 -9.13 -6.16 -9.83
C ASP A 122 -9.85 -5.33 -8.76
N MET A 123 -9.11 -4.82 -7.76
CA MET A 123 -9.69 -4.11 -6.59
C MET A 123 -9.63 -2.59 -6.70
N GLY A 124 -8.69 -2.05 -7.48
CA GLY A 124 -8.46 -0.61 -7.61
C GLY A 124 -7.90 0.06 -6.35
N VAL A 125 -8.11 1.38 -6.27
CA VAL A 125 -7.74 2.19 -5.11
C VAL A 125 -8.65 1.82 -3.93
N ARG A 126 -8.05 1.58 -2.77
CA ARG A 126 -8.79 1.39 -1.52
C ARG A 126 -9.52 2.69 -1.17
N PRO A 127 -10.86 2.69 -1.05
CA PRO A 127 -11.59 3.86 -0.57
C PRO A 127 -11.24 4.19 0.89
N ASP A 128 -11.34 5.47 1.25
CA ASP A 128 -11.08 5.90 2.62
C ASP A 128 -12.02 5.25 3.64
N GLY A 129 -11.47 4.89 4.80
CA GLY A 129 -12.21 4.21 5.86
C GLY A 129 -12.57 2.74 5.58
N MET A 130 -12.13 2.16 4.46
CA MET A 130 -12.41 0.76 4.11
C MET A 130 -11.19 -0.17 4.27
N SER A 131 -11.49 -1.45 4.50
CA SER A 131 -10.56 -2.57 4.56
C SER A 131 -10.97 -3.66 3.54
N LEU A 132 -10.07 -4.61 3.30
CA LEU A 132 -10.35 -5.78 2.47
C LEU A 132 -11.06 -6.84 3.32
N ASP A 133 -12.28 -7.16 2.93
CA ASP A 133 -13.12 -8.18 3.55
C ASP A 133 -13.31 -9.37 2.61
N ARG A 134 -13.42 -10.57 3.17
CA ARG A 134 -13.74 -11.79 2.42
C ARG A 134 -15.22 -12.06 2.53
N ILE A 135 -15.98 -12.02 1.44
CA ILE A 135 -17.44 -12.16 1.43
C ILE A 135 -17.86 -13.45 2.17
N ASP A 136 -17.23 -14.58 1.82
CA ASP A 136 -17.25 -15.81 2.59
C ASP A 136 -15.96 -15.94 3.39
N ASN A 137 -16.07 -15.82 4.72
CA ASN A 137 -14.94 -15.85 5.65
C ASN A 137 -14.25 -17.23 5.76
N ASN A 138 -14.85 -18.29 5.20
CA ASN A 138 -14.26 -19.62 5.11
C ASN A 138 -13.48 -19.85 3.81
N LYS A 139 -13.64 -18.99 2.82
CA LYS A 139 -12.90 -19.06 1.54
C LYS A 139 -11.65 -18.18 1.55
N GLY A 140 -10.79 -18.41 0.55
CA GLY A 140 -9.55 -17.66 0.30
C GLY A 140 -9.78 -16.23 -0.21
N TYR A 141 -8.68 -15.52 -0.49
CA TYR A 141 -8.71 -14.22 -1.16
C TYR A 141 -8.71 -14.40 -2.67
N SER A 142 -9.72 -13.86 -3.34
CA SER A 142 -9.86 -13.81 -4.79
C SER A 142 -10.79 -12.67 -5.19
N PRO A 143 -10.80 -12.23 -6.47
CA PRO A 143 -11.73 -11.21 -6.94
C PRO A 143 -13.20 -11.53 -6.60
N ASP A 144 -13.59 -12.79 -6.74
CA ASP A 144 -14.97 -13.23 -6.53
C ASP A 144 -15.38 -13.33 -5.06
N ASN A 145 -14.40 -13.42 -4.15
CA ASN A 145 -14.63 -13.59 -2.72
C ASN A 145 -14.20 -12.38 -1.88
N CYS A 146 -13.85 -11.25 -2.50
CA CYS A 146 -13.35 -10.09 -1.78
C CYS A 146 -14.09 -8.82 -2.17
N ARG A 147 -14.18 -7.90 -1.20
CA ARG A 147 -14.76 -6.58 -1.38
C ARG A 147 -14.08 -5.55 -0.49
N TRP A 148 -14.23 -4.28 -0.84
CA TRP A 148 -14.01 -3.20 0.11
C TRP A 148 -15.18 -3.15 1.10
N ALA A 149 -14.85 -3.09 2.39
CA ALA A 149 -15.84 -3.08 3.45
C ALA A 149 -15.47 -2.09 4.55
N THR A 150 -16.49 -1.57 5.21
CA THR A 150 -16.31 -0.80 6.45
C THR A 150 -16.09 -1.74 7.63
N HIS A 151 -15.57 -1.21 8.73
CA HIS A 151 -15.41 -1.97 9.97
C HIS A 151 -16.73 -2.62 10.43
N LYS A 152 -17.86 -1.90 10.34
CA LYS A 152 -19.19 -2.42 10.69
C LYS A 152 -19.55 -3.67 9.88
N LEU A 153 -19.30 -3.64 8.57
CA LEU A 153 -19.61 -4.76 7.68
C LEU A 153 -18.68 -5.95 7.94
N GLN A 154 -17.40 -5.71 8.19
CA GLN A 154 -16.44 -6.76 8.54
C GLN A 154 -16.78 -7.41 9.90
N CYS A 155 -17.22 -6.63 10.90
CA CYS A 155 -17.66 -7.15 12.19
C CYS A 155 -18.86 -8.10 12.06
N ARG A 156 -19.81 -7.79 11.16
CA ARG A 156 -20.96 -8.67 10.87
C ARG A 156 -20.55 -9.99 10.22
N ASN A 157 -19.42 -10.00 9.52
CA ASN A 157 -18.88 -11.15 8.82
C ASN A 157 -17.92 -12.01 9.67
N THR A 158 -17.86 -11.79 10.99
CA THR A 158 -17.00 -12.58 11.87
C THR A 158 -17.63 -13.92 12.24
N ARG A 159 -16.79 -14.96 12.35
CA ARG A 159 -17.22 -16.32 12.76
C ARG A 159 -17.79 -16.39 14.19
N SER A 160 -17.50 -15.40 15.02
CA SER A 160 -17.96 -15.33 16.41
C SER A 160 -19.40 -14.84 16.53
N ASN A 161 -20.02 -14.36 15.45
CA ASN A 161 -21.39 -13.92 15.49
C ASN A 161 -22.37 -15.09 15.60
N HIS A 162 -23.44 -14.87 16.37
CA HIS A 162 -24.56 -15.79 16.45
C HIS A 162 -25.42 -15.70 15.19
N LEU A 163 -25.29 -16.69 14.31
CA LEU A 163 -26.11 -16.84 13.13
C LEU A 163 -27.44 -17.52 13.49
N LYS A 164 -28.52 -17.05 12.88
CA LYS A 164 -29.86 -17.64 13.00
C LYS A 164 -30.49 -17.75 11.62
N THR A 165 -31.14 -18.89 11.37
CA THR A 165 -31.78 -19.19 10.10
C THR A 165 -33.28 -18.94 10.18
N LEU A 166 -33.82 -18.16 9.26
CA LEU A 166 -35.24 -17.85 9.11
C LEU A 166 -35.55 -17.63 7.62
N PHE A 167 -36.66 -18.16 7.12
CA PHE A 167 -37.06 -18.07 5.70
C PHE A 167 -35.96 -18.52 4.71
N CYS A 168 -35.26 -19.61 5.03
CA CYS A 168 -34.13 -20.14 4.25
C CYS A 168 -32.90 -19.20 4.15
N GLU A 169 -32.91 -18.06 4.84
CA GLU A 169 -31.77 -17.16 4.95
C GLU A 169 -31.10 -17.34 6.31
N THR A 170 -29.76 -17.29 6.34
CA THR A 170 -28.99 -17.33 7.59
C THR A 170 -28.27 -16.00 7.76
N LYS A 171 -28.63 -15.25 8.81
CA LYS A 171 -28.08 -13.92 9.10
C LYS A 171 -27.67 -13.78 10.55
N THR A 172 -26.92 -12.74 10.86
CA THR A 172 -26.61 -12.39 12.26
C THR A 172 -27.87 -11.88 12.98
N ILE A 173 -27.88 -11.94 14.31
CA ILE A 173 -28.94 -11.30 15.13
C ILE A 173 -29.09 -9.81 14.78
N ALA A 174 -27.97 -9.12 14.54
CA ALA A 174 -27.98 -7.69 14.20
C ALA A 174 -28.63 -7.43 12.84
N ASP A 175 -28.35 -8.24 11.82
CA ASP A 175 -28.97 -8.09 10.51
C ASP A 175 -30.46 -8.42 10.55
N TRP A 176 -30.87 -9.42 11.33
CA TRP A 176 -32.30 -9.67 11.58
C TRP A 176 -32.97 -8.51 12.30
N ALA A 177 -32.32 -7.93 13.31
CA ALA A 177 -32.86 -6.77 14.02
C ALA A 177 -33.05 -5.58 13.06
N ASP A 178 -32.04 -5.27 12.23
CA ASP A 178 -32.13 -4.21 11.21
C ASP A 178 -33.28 -4.46 10.22
N GLN A 179 -33.39 -5.69 9.69
CA GLN A 179 -34.42 -6.05 8.70
C GLN A 179 -35.84 -5.89 9.22
N PHE A 180 -36.08 -6.20 10.50
CA PHE A 180 -37.40 -6.04 11.13
C PHE A 180 -37.55 -4.70 11.86
N SER A 181 -36.61 -3.76 11.69
CA SER A 181 -36.60 -2.45 12.35
C SER A 181 -36.71 -2.54 13.88
N LEU A 182 -36.06 -3.55 14.47
CA LEU A 182 -36.00 -3.80 15.91
C LEU A 182 -34.64 -3.39 16.49
N SER A 183 -34.61 -3.07 17.78
CA SER A 183 -33.35 -2.95 18.52
C SER A 183 -32.67 -4.32 18.64
N TYR A 184 -31.36 -4.35 18.39
CA TYR A 184 -30.52 -5.53 18.62
C TYR A 184 -30.75 -6.16 20.00
N ASN A 185 -30.83 -5.34 21.05
CA ASN A 185 -31.00 -5.82 22.42
C ASN A 185 -32.32 -6.57 22.62
N ILE A 186 -33.39 -6.16 21.95
CA ILE A 186 -34.69 -6.83 22.03
C ILE A 186 -34.59 -8.24 21.46
N VAL A 187 -34.05 -8.37 20.25
CA VAL A 187 -33.89 -9.67 19.58
C VAL A 187 -32.93 -10.57 20.36
N TYR A 188 -31.81 -10.00 20.83
CA TYR A 188 -30.82 -10.71 21.64
C TYR A 188 -31.41 -11.26 22.95
N LEU A 189 -32.12 -10.44 23.73
CA LEU A 189 -32.73 -10.87 24.99
C LEU A 189 -33.78 -11.96 24.76
N ARG A 190 -34.61 -11.84 23.72
CA ARG A 190 -35.60 -12.87 23.36
C ARG A 190 -34.94 -14.21 23.05
N ILE A 191 -33.89 -14.21 22.23
CA ILE A 191 -33.13 -15.43 21.92
C ILE A 191 -32.48 -16.00 23.20
N ARG A 192 -31.95 -15.14 24.07
CA ARG A 192 -31.37 -15.55 25.36
C ARG A 192 -32.40 -16.17 26.31
N MET A 193 -33.65 -15.73 26.23
CA MET A 193 -34.80 -16.32 26.92
C MET A 193 -35.33 -17.60 26.25
N GLY A 194 -34.62 -18.13 25.25
CA GLY A 194 -34.98 -19.37 24.56
C GLY A 194 -36.02 -19.21 23.45
N TRP A 195 -36.32 -17.98 23.00
CA TRP A 195 -37.26 -17.80 21.90
C TRP A 195 -36.66 -18.29 20.57
N PRO A 196 -37.43 -19.04 19.75
CA PRO A 196 -37.08 -19.26 18.36
C PRO A 196 -36.90 -17.94 17.62
N ILE A 197 -35.99 -17.89 16.64
CA ILE A 197 -35.67 -16.65 15.90
C ILE A 197 -36.91 -16.03 15.26
N GLU A 198 -37.79 -16.85 14.67
CA GLU A 198 -39.06 -16.42 14.08
C GLU A 198 -39.90 -15.62 15.09
N LYS A 199 -40.15 -16.21 16.26
CA LYS A 199 -40.88 -15.53 17.34
C LYS A 199 -40.13 -14.28 17.82
N ALA A 200 -38.81 -14.33 17.90
CA ALA A 200 -37.98 -13.24 18.41
C ALA A 200 -38.04 -11.98 17.55
N VAL A 201 -38.22 -12.11 16.23
CA VAL A 201 -38.25 -10.97 15.29
C VAL A 201 -39.67 -10.57 14.87
N LEU A 202 -40.63 -11.50 14.85
CA LEU A 202 -42.01 -11.21 14.45
C LEU A 202 -42.89 -10.67 15.57
N THR A 203 -42.49 -10.85 16.84
CA THR A 203 -43.27 -10.32 17.97
C THR A 203 -42.98 -8.81 18.15
N PRO A 204 -43.98 -7.92 18.10
CA PRO A 204 -43.77 -6.49 18.34
C PRO A 204 -43.21 -6.23 19.75
N PRO A 205 -42.37 -5.20 19.97
CA PRO A 205 -41.98 -4.77 21.30
C PRO A 205 -43.21 -4.35 22.11
N THR A 206 -43.28 -4.75 23.38
CA THR A 206 -44.23 -4.16 24.32
C THR A 206 -43.87 -2.69 24.52
N ARG A 207 -44.86 -1.81 24.37
CA ARG A 207 -44.72 -0.36 24.64
C ARG A 207 -44.34 -0.10 26.09
#